data_AF-A0A1M7EAD6-F1
#
_entry.id   AF-A0A1M7EAD6-F1
#
_cell.length_a   1.000
_cell.length_b   1.000
_cell.length_c   1.000
_cell.angle_alpha   90.00
_cell.angle_beta   90.00
_cell.angle_gamma   90.00
#
_symmetry.space_group_name_H-M   'P 1'
#
loop_
_entity.id
_entity.type
_entity.pdbx_description
1 polymer ?
#
loop_
_entity_poly.entity_id
_entity_poly.type
_entity_poly.pdbx_seq_one_letter_code
_entity_poly.pdbx_strand_id
1 'polypeptide(L)'
;MHDEGESPREATAPDPAPSSSGLLAEIGQLGRAVKRLFGAQLHLLAAELGLARSAVSWMLLAALAATVAGVGLGLTVLGLLGVVLAAWFGSWIWSLLTLAVLQVLFLSGSILLFRRCMHWMSLPVTRSEWNAMMRDTLRKAEAEVAAESRQDNEEEGRP
;
A
#
# COMPACT_ATOMS: atom_id res chain seq x y z
N MET A 1 58.12 -28.64 -22.97
CA MET A 1 58.85 -27.53 -22.33
C MET A 1 57.86 -26.40 -22.15
N HIS A 2 57.68 -25.75 -21.02
CA HIS A 2 58.05 -25.97 -19.62
C HIS A 2 57.15 -24.98 -18.84
N ASP A 3 56.85 -25.34 -17.61
CA ASP A 3 56.00 -24.62 -16.67
C ASP A 3 56.70 -23.36 -16.12
N GLU A 4 55.94 -22.60 -15.33
CA GLU A 4 56.33 -21.71 -14.22
C GLU A 4 56.27 -20.20 -14.46
N GLY A 5 55.53 -19.53 -13.57
CA GLY A 5 55.52 -18.07 -13.51
C GLY A 5 54.54 -17.43 -12.52
N GLU A 6 54.38 -18.02 -11.34
CA GLU A 6 54.24 -17.31 -10.05
C GLU A 6 53.04 -16.35 -9.79
N SER A 7 52.22 -16.75 -8.81
CA SER A 7 51.32 -15.89 -8.05
C SER A 7 52.09 -15.17 -6.93
N PRO A 8 51.66 -13.97 -6.52
CA PRO A 8 51.65 -13.69 -5.09
C PRO A 8 50.26 -13.27 -4.59
N ARG A 9 49.86 -13.94 -3.51
CA ARG A 9 48.87 -13.49 -2.54
C ARG A 9 49.02 -12.00 -2.22
N GLU A 10 47.94 -11.25 -2.39
CA GLU A 10 47.63 -10.17 -1.45
C GLU A 10 46.38 -10.57 -0.66
N ALA A 11 46.65 -11.13 0.51
CA ALA A 11 45.72 -11.12 1.62
C ALA A 11 45.53 -9.67 2.06
N THR A 12 44.35 -9.10 1.81
CA THR A 12 43.87 -7.98 2.61
C THR A 12 42.83 -8.52 3.59
N ALA A 13 43.09 -8.25 4.86
CA ALA A 13 42.48 -8.79 6.05
C ALA A 13 40.93 -8.77 6.09
N PRO A 14 40.31 -9.63 6.92
CA PRO A 14 38.90 -9.52 7.25
C PRO A 14 38.66 -8.40 8.28
N ASP A 15 37.52 -7.72 8.11
CA ASP A 15 36.78 -6.85 9.04
C ASP A 15 37.14 -5.34 9.04
N PRO A 16 36.14 -4.44 8.95
CA PRO A 16 35.30 -4.18 10.12
C PRO A 16 33.80 -4.20 9.80
N ALA A 17 33.02 -4.89 10.63
CA ALA A 17 31.59 -4.68 10.74
C ALA A 17 31.30 -3.22 11.17
N PRO A 18 30.45 -2.47 10.44
CA PRO A 18 29.59 -1.48 11.04
C PRO A 18 28.19 -2.09 11.15
N SER A 19 27.98 -2.73 12.30
CA SER A 19 26.78 -2.60 13.13
C SER A 19 25.53 -2.04 12.43
N SER A 20 24.50 -2.88 12.29
CA SER A 20 23.08 -2.51 12.20
C SER A 20 22.61 -1.57 11.06
N SER A 21 23.51 -1.04 10.21
CA SER A 21 23.17 -0.10 9.12
C SER A 21 22.91 -0.78 7.77
N GLY A 22 23.36 -2.01 7.59
CA GLY A 22 23.15 -2.79 6.35
C GLY A 22 21.71 -3.21 6.12
N LEU A 23 21.00 -3.64 7.17
CA LEU A 23 19.60 -4.09 7.06
C LEU A 23 18.65 -2.96 6.63
N LEU A 24 18.80 -1.75 7.16
CA LEU A 24 17.99 -0.59 6.75
C LEU A 24 18.29 -0.14 5.32
N ALA A 25 19.56 -0.22 4.89
CA ALA A 25 19.96 0.09 3.51
C ALA A 25 19.44 -0.98 2.53
N GLU A 26 19.50 -2.25 2.90
CA GLU A 26 18.93 -3.37 2.15
C GLU A 26 17.41 -3.26 2.07
N ILE A 27 16.71 -2.95 3.15
CA ILE A 27 15.26 -2.71 3.16
C ILE A 27 14.90 -1.50 2.28
N GLY A 28 15.71 -0.43 2.32
CA GLY A 28 15.54 0.74 1.45
C GLY A 28 15.83 0.45 -0.03
N GLN A 29 16.75 -0.47 -0.32
CA GLN A 29 17.05 -0.95 -1.67
C GLN A 29 15.97 -1.91 -2.17
N LEU A 30 15.46 -2.79 -1.30
CA LEU A 30 14.31 -3.67 -1.55
C LEU A 30 13.06 -2.83 -1.84
N GLY A 31 12.78 -1.81 -1.03
CA GLY A 31 11.67 -0.88 -1.27
C GLY A 31 11.79 -0.11 -2.58
N ARG A 32 13.01 0.29 -2.96
CA ARG A 32 13.26 0.94 -4.27
C ARG A 32 13.14 -0.04 -5.45
N ALA A 33 13.56 -1.28 -5.28
CA ALA A 33 13.43 -2.34 -6.28
C ALA A 33 11.97 -2.75 -6.48
N VAL A 34 11.22 -2.94 -5.39
CA VAL A 34 9.77 -3.22 -5.40
C VAL A 34 9.00 -2.06 -6.05
N LYS A 35 9.35 -0.81 -5.72
CA LYS A 35 8.74 0.38 -6.35
C LYS A 35 9.02 0.45 -7.86
N ARG A 36 10.22 0.08 -8.31
CA ARG A 36 10.56 0.03 -9.74
C ARG A 36 9.83 -1.11 -10.46
N LEU A 37 9.69 -2.27 -9.81
CA LEU A 37 8.99 -3.42 -10.36
C LEU A 37 7.48 -3.17 -10.49
N PHE A 38 6.85 -2.59 -9.47
CA PHE A 38 5.44 -2.21 -9.50
C PHE A 38 5.16 -1.02 -10.43
N GLY A 39 6.09 -0.07 -10.55
CA GLY A 39 5.96 1.07 -11.47
C GLY A 39 5.92 0.65 -12.95
N ALA A 40 6.67 -0.38 -13.32
CA ALA A 40 6.65 -0.94 -14.68
C ALA A 40 5.36 -1.73 -14.97
N GLN A 41 4.81 -2.46 -13.99
CA GLN A 41 3.57 -3.24 -14.16
C GLN A 41 2.29 -2.41 -14.09
N LEU A 42 2.29 -1.28 -13.38
CA LEU A 42 1.14 -0.35 -13.35
C LEU A 42 0.79 0.21 -14.74
N HIS A 43 1.80 0.39 -15.59
CA HIS A 43 1.61 0.87 -16.96
C HIS A 43 1.01 -0.21 -17.88
N LEU A 44 1.26 -1.49 -17.58
CA LEU A 44 0.63 -2.63 -18.25
C LEU A 44 -0.78 -2.89 -17.70
N LEU A 45 -0.96 -2.76 -16.38
CA LEU A 45 -2.25 -2.87 -15.69
C LEU A 45 -3.24 -1.80 -16.14
N ALA A 46 -2.78 -0.56 -16.40
CA ALA A 46 -3.63 0.49 -16.96
C ALA A 46 -4.07 0.20 -18.40
N ALA A 47 -3.19 -0.43 -19.18
CA ALA A 47 -3.50 -0.88 -20.54
C ALA A 47 -4.46 -2.09 -20.55
N GLU A 48 -4.37 -2.99 -19.57
CA GLU A 48 -5.32 -4.09 -19.38
C GLU A 48 -6.58 -3.70 -18.58
N LEU A 49 -6.59 -2.58 -17.85
CA LEU A 49 -7.78 -2.06 -17.14
C LEU A 49 -8.93 -1.70 -18.11
N GLY A 50 -8.59 -1.43 -19.37
CA GLY A 50 -9.55 -1.28 -20.47
C GLY A 50 -10.25 -2.59 -20.89
N LEU A 51 -9.65 -3.76 -20.59
CA LEU A 51 -10.23 -5.10 -20.78
C LEU A 51 -10.75 -5.71 -19.46
N ALA A 52 -10.21 -5.28 -18.31
CA ALA A 52 -10.40 -5.86 -16.99
C ALA A 52 -11.54 -5.23 -16.16
N ARG A 53 -12.46 -4.46 -16.76
CA ARG A 53 -13.64 -3.90 -16.03
C ARG A 53 -14.44 -5.00 -15.31
N SER A 54 -14.42 -6.23 -15.82
CA SER A 54 -14.96 -7.41 -15.14
C SER A 54 -14.08 -7.93 -13.99
N ALA A 55 -12.75 -7.86 -14.11
CA ALA A 55 -11.82 -8.31 -13.06
C ALA A 55 -11.72 -7.36 -11.86
N VAL A 56 -12.07 -6.08 -12.03
CA VAL A 56 -12.10 -5.09 -10.93
C VAL A 56 -13.10 -5.51 -9.85
N SER A 57 -14.27 -6.05 -10.20
CA SER A 57 -15.24 -6.52 -9.20
C SER A 57 -14.72 -7.73 -8.41
N TRP A 58 -14.01 -8.64 -9.08
CA TRP A 58 -13.35 -9.78 -8.45
C TRP A 58 -12.17 -9.37 -7.58
N MET A 59 -11.37 -8.37 -7.96
CA MET A 59 -10.32 -7.80 -7.11
C MET A 59 -10.90 -7.12 -5.87
N LEU A 60 -12.01 -6.37 -6.00
CA LEU A 60 -12.68 -5.75 -4.86
C LEU A 60 -13.28 -6.80 -3.91
N LEU A 61 -13.90 -7.84 -4.47
CA LEU A 61 -14.42 -8.96 -3.67
C LEU A 61 -13.29 -9.74 -2.98
N ALA A 62 -12.18 -9.99 -3.67
CA ALA A 62 -11.00 -10.63 -3.09
C ALA A 62 -10.35 -9.76 -2.02
N ALA A 63 -10.27 -8.44 -2.21
CA ALA A 63 -9.77 -7.51 -1.21
C ALA A 63 -10.66 -7.50 0.04
N LEU A 64 -11.99 -7.47 -0.14
CA LEU A 64 -12.93 -7.59 0.97
C LEU A 64 -12.75 -8.92 1.71
N ALA A 65 -12.75 -10.05 0.98
CA ALA A 65 -12.54 -11.37 1.56
C ALA A 65 -11.20 -11.46 2.31
N ALA A 66 -10.13 -10.90 1.74
CA ALA A 66 -8.81 -10.85 2.36
C ALA A 66 -8.81 -9.99 3.64
N THR A 67 -9.52 -8.86 3.67
CA THR A 67 -9.64 -8.06 4.90
C THR A 67 -10.44 -8.78 5.98
N VAL A 68 -11.56 -9.42 5.63
CA VAL A 68 -12.38 -10.19 6.57
C VAL A 68 -11.60 -11.39 7.11
N ALA A 69 -10.95 -12.16 6.24
CA ALA A 69 -10.11 -13.29 6.61
C ALA A 69 -8.90 -12.84 7.44
N GLY A 70 -8.27 -11.72 7.06
CA GLY A 70 -7.14 -11.13 7.80
C GLY A 70 -7.53 -10.68 9.20
N VAL A 71 -8.70 -10.05 9.35
CA VAL A 71 -9.26 -9.68 10.67
C VAL A 71 -9.58 -10.94 11.48
N GLY A 72 -10.26 -11.92 10.89
CA GLY A 72 -10.59 -13.18 11.55
C GLY A 72 -9.35 -13.93 12.03
N LEU A 73 -8.37 -14.11 11.16
CA LEU A 73 -7.09 -14.75 11.48
C LEU A 73 -6.32 -13.95 12.54
N GLY A 74 -6.32 -12.62 12.45
CA GLY A 74 -5.73 -11.74 13.45
C GLY A 74 -6.35 -11.95 14.84
N LEU A 75 -7.69 -11.98 14.93
CA LEU A 75 -8.41 -12.24 16.17
C LEU A 75 -8.15 -13.65 16.71
N THR A 76 -8.08 -14.67 15.85
CA THR A 76 -7.74 -16.04 16.26
C THR A 76 -6.32 -16.11 16.84
N VAL A 77 -5.34 -15.52 16.16
CA VAL A 77 -3.95 -15.48 16.66
C VAL A 77 -3.88 -14.71 17.98
N LEU A 78 -4.58 -13.57 18.11
CA LEU A 78 -4.65 -12.81 19.36
C LEU A 78 -5.25 -13.65 20.50
N GLY A 79 -6.32 -14.39 20.22
CA GLY A 79 -6.96 -15.29 21.18
C GLY A 79 -6.02 -16.42 21.63
N LEU A 80 -5.32 -17.06 20.70
CA LEU A 80 -4.32 -18.08 21.01
C LEU A 80 -3.17 -17.51 21.83
N LEU A 81 -2.69 -16.31 21.50
CA LEU A 81 -1.71 -15.59 22.33
C LEU A 81 -2.24 -15.36 23.74
N GLY A 82 -3.53 -15.03 23.89
CA GLY A 82 -4.18 -14.87 25.17
C GLY A 82 -4.17 -16.15 26.02
N VAL A 83 -4.41 -17.31 25.39
CA VAL A 83 -4.35 -18.61 26.08
C VAL A 83 -2.92 -18.91 26.54
N VAL A 84 -1.92 -18.68 25.68
CA VAL A 84 -0.52 -18.88 26.03
C VAL A 84 -0.08 -17.93 27.15
N LEU A 85 -0.46 -16.64 27.07
CA LEU A 85 -0.19 -15.67 28.13
C LEU A 85 -0.89 -16.04 29.43
N ALA A 86 -2.13 -16.53 29.37
CA ALA A 86 -2.87 -16.94 30.57
C ALA A 86 -2.20 -18.12 31.27
N ALA A 87 -1.65 -19.07 30.50
CA ALA A 87 -0.84 -20.17 31.04
C ALA A 87 0.45 -19.68 31.69
N TRP A 88 1.08 -18.63 31.14
CA TRP A 88 2.33 -18.06 31.67
C TRP A 88 2.11 -17.19 32.92
N PHE A 89 1.12 -16.30 32.89
CA PHE A 89 0.79 -15.42 34.02
C PHE A 89 0.04 -16.14 35.14
N GLY A 90 -0.49 -17.35 34.89
CA GLY A 90 -1.35 -18.07 35.83
C GLY A 90 -2.69 -17.36 36.10
N SER A 91 -3.00 -16.30 35.34
CA SER A 91 -4.17 -15.46 35.54
C SER A 91 -4.73 -14.98 34.22
N TRP A 92 -6.02 -15.26 34.01
CA TRP A 92 -6.75 -14.88 32.80
C TRP A 92 -6.92 -13.36 32.68
N ILE A 93 -7.07 -12.67 33.81
CA ILE A 93 -7.30 -11.22 33.85
C ILE A 93 -6.08 -10.46 33.33
N TRP A 94 -4.88 -10.84 33.76
CA TRP A 94 -3.64 -10.21 33.31
C TRP A 94 -3.36 -10.45 31.82
N SER A 95 -3.70 -11.64 31.31
CA SER A 95 -3.62 -11.92 29.87
C SER A 95 -4.58 -11.05 29.06
N LEU A 96 -5.86 -11.01 29.46
CA LEU A 96 -6.88 -10.20 28.78
C LEU A 96 -6.55 -8.69 28.86
N LEU A 97 -6.04 -8.22 30.00
CA LEU A 97 -5.61 -6.84 30.16
C LEU A 97 -4.44 -6.51 29.23
N THR A 98 -3.44 -7.40 29.14
CA THR A 98 -2.29 -7.23 28.24
C THR A 98 -2.74 -7.19 26.78
N LEU A 99 -3.63 -8.10 26.37
CA LEU A 99 -4.22 -8.11 25.04
C LEU A 99 -5.02 -6.83 24.75
N ALA A 100 -5.79 -6.34 25.72
CA ALA A 100 -6.55 -5.10 25.58
C ALA A 100 -5.62 -3.90 25.37
N VAL A 101 -4.53 -3.80 26.15
CA VAL A 101 -3.52 -2.76 25.98
C VAL A 101 -2.87 -2.85 24.60
N LEU A 102 -2.49 -4.05 24.15
CA LEU A 102 -1.92 -4.27 22.83
C LEU A 102 -2.89 -3.84 21.71
N GLN A 103 -4.19 -4.12 21.87
CA GLN A 103 -5.22 -3.71 20.93
C GLN A 103 -5.39 -2.18 20.87
N VAL A 104 -5.34 -1.51 22.03
CA VAL A 104 -5.39 -0.03 22.10
C VAL A 104 -4.18 0.59 21.41
N LEU A 105 -2.98 0.01 21.59
CA LEU A 105 -1.77 0.46 20.90
C LEU A 105 -1.88 0.27 19.40
N PHE A 106 -2.36 -0.90 18.95
CA PHE A 106 -2.56 -1.18 17.53
C PHE A 106 -3.58 -0.23 16.88
N LEU A 107 -4.70 0.03 17.57
CA LEU A 107 -5.71 0.99 17.14
C LEU A 107 -5.14 2.41 17.05
N SER A 108 -4.41 2.83 18.08
CA SER A 108 -3.74 4.13 18.11
C SER A 108 -2.74 4.27 16.96
N GLY A 109 -1.95 3.23 16.70
CA GLY A 109 -1.03 3.15 15.56
C GLY A 109 -1.76 3.30 14.22
N SER A 110 -2.87 2.58 14.02
CA SER A 110 -3.69 2.70 12.81
C SER A 110 -4.28 4.11 12.63
N ILE A 111 -4.77 4.73 13.71
CA ILE A 111 -5.28 6.11 13.69
C ILE A 111 -4.16 7.08 13.32
N LEU A 112 -2.98 6.95 13.93
CA LEU A 112 -1.83 7.81 13.63
C LEU A 112 -1.37 7.63 12.18
N LEU A 113 -1.33 6.39 11.67
CA LEU A 113 -1.02 6.11 10.28
C LEU A 113 -2.05 6.74 9.35
N PHE A 114 -3.33 6.61 9.65
CA PHE A 114 -4.40 7.26 8.89
C PHE A 114 -4.25 8.79 8.91
N ARG A 115 -4.02 9.38 10.09
CA ARG A 115 -3.76 10.82 10.23
C ARG A 115 -2.52 11.24 9.47
N ARG A 116 -1.47 10.42 9.47
CA ARG A 116 -0.23 10.67 8.73
C ARG A 116 -0.50 10.61 7.24
N CYS A 117 -1.18 9.59 6.73
CA CYS A 117 -1.59 9.49 5.33
C CYS A 117 -2.44 10.69 4.91
N MET A 118 -3.42 11.08 5.71
CA MET A 118 -4.22 12.29 5.48
C MET A 118 -3.36 13.55 5.49
N HIS A 119 -2.40 13.65 6.41
CA HIS A 119 -1.46 14.77 6.50
C HIS A 119 -0.54 14.85 5.27
N TRP A 120 -0.05 13.71 4.78
CA TRP A 120 0.75 13.61 3.56
C TRP A 120 -0.07 13.91 2.30
N MET A 121 -1.31 13.44 2.24
CA MET A 121 -2.23 13.72 1.14
C MET A 121 -2.73 15.18 1.17
N SER A 122 -2.66 15.85 2.32
CA SER A 122 -2.98 17.27 2.50
C SER A 122 -1.81 18.23 2.27
N LEU A 123 -0.67 17.78 1.73
CA LEU A 123 0.37 18.72 1.31
C LEU A 123 -0.17 19.63 0.19
N PRO A 124 0.08 20.95 0.25
CA PRO A 124 -0.68 22.00 -0.45
C PRO A 124 -0.65 21.94 -1.99
N VAL A 125 0.19 21.11 -2.59
CA VAL A 125 0.30 20.94 -4.05
C VAL A 125 -0.87 20.14 -4.62
N THR A 126 -1.39 19.14 -3.88
CA THR A 126 -2.49 18.30 -4.39
C THR A 126 -3.84 19.01 -4.33
N ARG A 127 -4.07 19.95 -3.40
CA ARG A 127 -5.37 20.66 -3.32
C ARG A 127 -5.58 21.68 -4.43
N SER A 128 -4.55 22.43 -4.82
CA SER A 128 -4.67 23.39 -5.93
C SER A 128 -4.87 22.69 -7.26
N GLU A 129 -4.16 21.59 -7.50
CA GLU A 129 -4.28 20.79 -8.73
C GLU A 129 -5.57 19.97 -8.77
N TRP A 130 -6.01 19.39 -7.63
CA TRP A 130 -7.28 18.66 -7.55
C TRP A 130 -8.49 19.59 -7.69
N ASN A 131 -8.44 20.79 -7.11
CA ASN A 131 -9.52 21.78 -7.27
C ASN A 131 -9.58 22.31 -8.72
N ALA A 132 -8.44 22.44 -9.40
CA ALA A 132 -8.40 22.73 -10.83
C ALA A 132 -9.01 21.58 -11.66
N MET A 133 -8.59 20.34 -11.40
CA MET A 133 -9.07 19.15 -12.12
C MET A 133 -10.58 18.91 -11.91
N MET A 134 -11.08 19.07 -10.68
CA MET A 134 -12.50 18.93 -10.34
C MET A 134 -13.37 19.99 -11.04
N ARG A 135 -12.89 21.23 -11.12
CA ARG A 135 -13.58 22.33 -11.82
C ARG A 135 -13.58 22.13 -13.32
N ASP A 136 -12.55 21.52 -13.87
CA ASP A 136 -12.51 21.19 -15.30
C ASP A 136 -13.43 20.01 -15.64
N THR A 137 -13.52 19.00 -14.76
CA THR A 137 -14.51 17.92 -14.93
C THR A 137 -15.95 18.42 -14.81
N LEU A 138 -16.25 19.34 -13.88
CA LEU A 138 -17.58 19.94 -13.75
C LEU A 138 -17.94 20.77 -14.99
N ARG A 139 -17.03 21.63 -15.46
CA ARG A 139 -17.26 22.43 -16.67
C ARG A 139 -17.44 21.57 -17.92
N LYS A 140 -16.72 20.46 -18.03
CA LYS A 140 -16.87 19.52 -19.14
C LYS A 140 -18.22 18.80 -19.09
N ALA A 141 -18.66 18.36 -17.90
CA ALA A 141 -19.98 17.76 -17.72
C ALA A 141 -21.11 18.76 -18.02
N GLU A 142 -21.00 20.00 -17.57
CA GLU A 142 -21.97 21.06 -17.89
C GLU A 142 -22.01 21.36 -19.40
N ALA A 143 -20.86 21.36 -20.07
CA ALA A 143 -20.78 21.56 -21.52
C ALA A 143 -21.39 20.38 -22.31
N GLU A 144 -21.18 19.14 -21.85
CA GLU A 144 -21.78 17.94 -22.45
C GLU A 144 -23.30 17.95 -22.27
N VAL A 145 -23.81 18.27 -21.08
CA VAL A 145 -25.25 18.41 -20.83
C VAL A 145 -25.87 19.55 -21.66
N ALA A 146 -25.16 20.68 -21.79
CA ALA A 146 -25.62 21.79 -22.62
C ALA A 146 -25.63 21.44 -24.13
N ALA A 147 -24.65 20.66 -24.60
CA ALA A 147 -24.60 20.19 -25.98
C ALA A 147 -25.72 19.18 -26.27
N GLU A 148 -25.98 18.25 -25.35
CA GLU A 148 -27.06 17.26 -25.46
C GLU A 148 -28.43 17.96 -25.50
N SER A 149 -28.66 18.95 -24.63
CA SER A 149 -29.90 19.74 -24.63
C SER A 149 -30.13 20.59 -25.89
N ARG A 150 -29.06 20.99 -26.60
CA ARG A 150 -29.19 21.68 -27.89
C ARG A 150 -29.51 20.72 -29.03
N GLN A 151 -28.92 19.54 -29.00
CA GLN A 151 -29.14 18.52 -30.02
C GLN A 151 -30.58 17.99 -29.98
N ASP A 152 -31.14 17.79 -28.79
CA ASP A 152 -32.54 17.39 -28.57
C ASP A 152 -33.53 18.45 -29.11
N ASN A 153 -33.24 19.73 -28.88
CA ASN A 153 -34.05 20.85 -29.36
C ASN A 153 -33.94 21.08 -30.90
N GLU A 154 -32.82 20.70 -31.51
CA GLU A 154 -32.65 20.73 -32.98
C GLU A 154 -33.31 19.54 -33.68
N GLU A 155 -33.47 18.39 -33.01
CA GLU A 155 -34.21 17.24 -33.52
C GLU A 155 -35.73 17.42 -33.40
N GLU A 156 -36.22 18.04 -32.32
CA GLU A 156 -37.65 18.35 -32.13
C GLU A 156 -38.13 19.53 -32.99
N GLY A 157 -37.21 20.37 -33.49
CA GLY A 157 -37.49 21.52 -34.35
C GLY A 157 -37.49 21.24 -35.87
N ARG A 158 -37.33 19.99 -36.32
CA ARG A 158 -37.34 19.64 -37.75
C ARG A 158 -38.75 19.16 -38.17
N PRO A 159 -39.56 19.99 -38.87
CA PRO A 159 -40.87 19.59 -39.39
C PRO A 159 -40.77 18.57 -40.53
#